data_AF-A0A0F9PK79-F1
#
_entry.id   AF-A0A0F9PK79-F1
#
_cell.length_a   1.000
_cell.length_b   1.000
_cell.length_c   1.000
_cell.angle_alpha   90.00
_cell.angle_beta   90.00
_cell.angle_gamma   90.00
#
_symmetry.space_group_name_H-M   'P 1'
#
loop_
_entity.id
_entity.type
_entity.pdbx_description
1 polymer ?
#
loop_
_entity_poly.entity_id
_entity_poly.type
_entity_poly.pdbx_seq_one_letter_code
_entity_poly.pdbx_strand_id
1 'polypeptide(L)'
;MKMSVLMLDKDQSFAMQANVISPGYQSIVLRGYITERRPDGTYVAPLLPQLFFGADGSQLTTWRQYISGTGAQTILSRSAGSPMVPREELFWKKISDFKREPAKVEVAPLEIPLQLTKAILAFIGGTVLIILSRRR
;
A
#
# COMPACT_ATOMS: atom_id res chain seq x y z
N MET A 1 -0.28 7.11 -12.58
CA MET A 1 -1.08 7.90 -11.61
C MET A 1 -0.75 7.39 -10.22
N LYS A 2 -0.19 8.23 -9.33
CA LYS A 2 0.19 7.81 -7.97
C LYS A 2 -1.08 7.74 -7.13
N MET A 3 -1.52 6.53 -6.78
CA MET A 3 -2.67 6.34 -5.90
C MET A 3 -2.30 6.85 -4.51
N SER A 4 -2.85 8.00 -4.11
CA SER A 4 -2.70 8.52 -2.75
C SER A 4 -3.48 7.61 -1.79
N VAL A 5 -2.79 7.06 -0.79
CA VAL A 5 -3.43 6.30 0.29
C VAL A 5 -4.20 7.27 1.17
N LEU A 6 -5.49 7.01 1.38
CA LEU A 6 -6.32 7.84 2.25
C LEU A 6 -6.01 7.54 3.72
N MET A 7 -5.70 8.57 4.51
CA MET A 7 -5.55 8.47 5.97
C MET A 7 -6.66 9.30 6.59
N LEU A 8 -7.55 8.67 7.35
CA LEU A 8 -8.65 9.35 8.05
C LEU A 8 -8.45 9.24 9.54
N ASP A 9 -8.42 10.35 10.26
CA ASP A 9 -8.53 10.27 11.72
C ASP A 9 -9.90 9.70 12.11
N LYS A 10 -9.97 9.01 13.25
CA LYS A 10 -11.20 8.44 13.80
C LYS A 10 -12.30 9.49 13.94
N ASP A 11 -11.92 10.71 14.31
CA ASP A 11 -12.86 11.81 14.49
C ASP A 11 -12.93 12.73 13.26
N GLN A 12 -12.35 12.32 12.13
CA GLN A 12 -12.40 13.07 10.89
C GLN A 12 -13.67 12.76 10.09
N SER A 13 -14.35 13.81 9.66
CA SER A 13 -15.42 13.73 8.67
C SER A 13 -14.84 13.55 7.26
N PHE A 14 -15.56 12.80 6.43
CA PHE A 14 -15.20 12.54 5.04
C PHE A 14 -16.44 12.61 4.16
N ALA A 15 -16.31 13.20 2.97
CA ALA A 15 -17.34 13.17 1.95
C ALA A 15 -16.70 13.04 0.58
N MET A 16 -17.30 12.22 -0.26
CA MET A 16 -16.95 12.08 -1.67
C MET A 16 -18.18 12.34 -2.52
N GLN A 17 -18.03 13.29 -3.43
CA GLN A 17 -19.06 13.65 -4.40
C GLN A 17 -18.70 13.10 -5.77
N ALA A 18 -19.72 12.74 -6.54
CA ALA A 18 -19.57 12.40 -7.94
C ALA A 18 -20.76 12.93 -8.74
N ASN A 19 -20.53 13.15 -10.04
CA ASN A 19 -21.61 13.39 -10.99
C ASN A 19 -22.07 12.05 -11.56
N VAL A 20 -23.24 11.59 -11.16
CA VAL A 20 -23.79 10.29 -11.55
C VAL A 20 -24.59 10.45 -12.84
N ILE A 21 -24.19 9.74 -13.89
CA ILE A 21 -24.81 9.86 -15.22
C ILE A 21 -26.03 8.95 -15.42
N SER A 22 -26.12 7.86 -14.64
CA SER A 22 -27.25 6.91 -14.69
C SER A 22 -27.37 6.16 -13.37
N PRO A 23 -28.59 5.79 -12.93
CA PRO A 23 -28.79 4.93 -11.77
C PRO A 23 -28.19 3.53 -11.97
N GLY A 24 -27.74 2.89 -10.88
CA GLY A 24 -27.21 1.53 -10.96
C GLY A 24 -26.38 1.09 -9.75
N TYR A 25 -25.97 -0.18 -9.78
CA TYR A 25 -25.04 -0.72 -8.79
C TYR A 25 -23.61 -0.27 -9.07
N GLN A 26 -22.97 0.33 -8.07
CA GLN A 26 -21.57 0.70 -8.13
C GLN A 26 -20.79 0.14 -6.93
N SER A 27 -19.56 -0.28 -7.20
CA SER A 27 -18.59 -0.61 -6.15
C SER A 27 -17.58 0.52 -6.03
N ILE A 28 -17.51 1.12 -4.83
CA ILE A 28 -16.63 2.24 -4.52
C ILE A 28 -15.70 1.78 -3.41
N VAL A 29 -14.48 1.36 -3.74
CA VAL A 29 -13.53 0.79 -2.78
C VAL A 29 -12.46 1.82 -2.46
N LEU A 30 -12.46 2.33 -1.22
CA LEU A 30 -11.39 3.19 -0.74
C LEU A 30 -10.17 2.36 -0.33
N ARG A 31 -8.97 2.85 -0.65
CA ARG A 31 -7.70 2.29 -0.18
C ARG A 31 -7.08 3.25 0.81
N GLY A 32 -6.92 2.79 2.05
CA GLY A 32 -6.50 3.68 3.12
C GLY A 32 -6.58 3.06 4.49
N TYR A 33 -6.34 3.90 5.49
CA TYR A 33 -6.43 3.54 6.89
C TYR A 33 -7.22 4.59 7.67
N ILE A 34 -7.92 4.12 8.70
CA ILE A 34 -8.40 4.95 9.80
C ILE A 34 -7.29 5.02 10.85
N THR A 35 -7.03 6.19 11.43
CA THR A 35 -6.01 6.42 12.45
C THR A 35 -6.62 6.76 13.79
N GLU A 36 -6.01 6.29 14.87
CA GLU A 36 -6.41 6.65 16.24
C GLU A 36 -5.14 6.94 17.06
N ARG A 37 -5.09 8.11 17.68
CA ARG A 37 -4.02 8.45 18.62
C ARG A 37 -4.37 7.94 20.02
N ARG A 38 -3.47 7.15 20.60
CA ARG A 38 -3.56 6.60 21.95
C ARG A 38 -2.39 7.10 22.80
N PRO A 39 -2.44 6.99 24.15
CA PRO A 39 -1.34 7.45 25.01
C PRO A 39 0.02 6.82 24.67
N ASP A 40 0.02 5.57 24.20
CA ASP A 40 1.23 4.80 23.89
C ASP A 40 1.67 4.93 22.42
N GLY A 41 0.88 5.57 21.55
CA GLY A 41 1.24 5.80 20.15
C GLY A 41 0.04 5.90 19.20
N THR A 42 0.34 5.99 17.90
CA THR A 42 -0.69 6.04 16.84
C THR A 42 -0.94 4.65 16.27
N TYR A 43 -2.22 4.31 16.15
CA TYR A 43 -2.69 3.06 15.58
C TYR A 43 -3.40 3.31 14.26
N VAL A 44 -3.33 2.32 13.37
CA VAL A 44 -4.00 2.29 12.07
C VAL A 44 -4.83 1.03 11.94
N ALA A 45 -6.00 1.13 11.33
CA ALA A 45 -6.79 -0.01 10.87
C ALA A 45 -7.20 0.22 9.40
N PRO A 46 -7.38 -0.83 8.58
CA PRO A 46 -7.83 -0.66 7.21
C PRO A 46 -9.21 0.00 7.15
N LEU A 47 -9.47 0.77 6.10
CA LEU A 47 -10.81 1.28 5.85
C LEU A 47 -11.75 0.12 5.49
N LEU A 48 -12.85 0.00 6.22
CA LEU A 48 -13.92 -0.96 5.99
C LEU A 48 -15.20 -0.24 5.53
N PRO A 49 -16.11 -0.92 4.80
CA PRO A 49 -17.39 -0.33 4.39
C PRO A 49 -18.18 0.26 5.56
N GLN A 50 -18.21 -0.44 6.70
CA GLN A 50 -19.00 -0.07 7.88
C GLN A 50 -18.61 1.27 8.48
N LEU A 51 -17.46 1.84 8.10
CA LEU A 51 -17.01 3.17 8.51
C LEU A 51 -17.65 4.31 7.70
N PHE A 52 -18.57 4.01 6.77
CA PHE A 52 -19.14 4.98 5.85
C PHE A 52 -20.64 4.79 5.66
N PHE A 53 -21.29 5.90 5.32
CA PHE A 53 -22.64 5.95 4.76
C PHE A 53 -22.59 5.97 3.23
N GLY A 54 -23.51 5.24 2.61
CA GLY A 54 -23.73 5.23 1.16
C GLY A 54 -24.46 6.47 0.65
N ALA A 55 -24.74 6.47 -0.66
CA ALA A 55 -25.47 7.52 -1.36
C ALA A 55 -26.93 7.69 -0.86
N ASP A 56 -27.51 6.62 -0.30
CA ASP A 56 -28.84 6.62 0.31
C ASP A 56 -28.82 7.05 1.79
N GLY A 57 -27.63 7.34 2.34
CA GLY A 57 -27.43 7.70 3.74
C GLY A 57 -27.42 6.51 4.71
N SER A 58 -27.54 5.27 4.23
CA SER A 58 -27.46 4.07 5.06
C SER A 58 -26.00 3.68 5.34
N GLN A 59 -25.72 3.08 6.50
CA GLN A 59 -24.40 2.56 6.81
C GLN A 59 -24.09 1.37 5.89
N LEU A 60 -22.91 1.39 5.26
CA LEU A 60 -22.53 0.34 4.32
C LEU A 60 -22.14 -0.95 5.04
N THR A 61 -22.66 -2.08 4.57
CA THR A 61 -22.18 -3.42 4.96
C THR A 61 -21.16 -3.98 3.96
N THR A 62 -21.19 -3.50 2.72
CA THR A 62 -20.26 -3.85 1.65
C THR A 62 -19.90 -2.61 0.83
N TRP A 63 -18.83 -2.66 0.03
CA TRP A 63 -18.49 -1.57 -0.88
C TRP A 63 -19.43 -1.40 -2.08
N ARG A 64 -20.37 -2.34 -2.27
CA ARG A 64 -21.36 -2.30 -3.34
C ARG A 64 -22.64 -1.66 -2.82
N GLN A 65 -23.12 -0.65 -3.54
CA GLN A 65 -24.36 0.04 -3.25
C GLN A 65 -25.11 0.35 -4.54
N TYR A 66 -26.43 0.55 -4.43
CA TYR A 66 -27.24 1.02 -5.54
C TYR A 66 -27.40 2.54 -5.45
N ILE A 67 -27.03 3.25 -6.51
CA ILE A 67 -27.20 4.70 -6.61
C ILE A 67 -28.45 4.96 -7.46
N SER A 68 -29.48 5.54 -6.86
CA SER A 68 -30.81 5.68 -7.47
C SER A 68 -30.99 6.97 -8.29
N GLY A 69 -30.23 8.03 -7.99
CA GLY A 69 -30.35 9.34 -8.61
C GLY A 69 -29.24 9.66 -9.62
N THR A 70 -29.46 10.68 -10.43
CA THR A 70 -28.46 11.27 -11.34
C THR A 70 -28.05 12.67 -10.91
N GLY A 71 -26.93 13.15 -11.42
CA GLY A 71 -26.37 14.48 -11.11
C GLY A 71 -25.33 14.46 -10.00
N ALA A 72 -24.92 15.65 -9.57
CA ALA A 72 -23.94 15.84 -8.50
C ALA A 72 -24.55 15.43 -7.16
N GLN A 73 -23.98 14.40 -6.53
CA GLN A 73 -24.43 13.90 -5.24
C GLN A 73 -23.28 13.32 -4.43
N THR A 74 -23.46 13.25 -3.11
CA THR A 74 -22.56 12.54 -2.21
C THR A 74 -22.77 11.04 -2.36
N ILE A 75 -21.73 10.31 -2.76
CA ILE A 75 -21.79 8.86 -3.02
C ILE A 75 -21.18 8.03 -1.88
N LEU A 76 -20.42 8.68 -1.02
CA LEU A 76 -19.81 8.07 0.16
C LEU A 76 -19.54 9.16 1.18
N SER A 77 -19.89 8.91 2.44
CA SER A 77 -19.65 9.88 3.50
C SER A 77 -19.38 9.21 4.83
N ARG A 78 -18.87 10.01 5.76
CA ARG A 78 -18.63 9.65 7.15
C ARG A 78 -18.66 10.94 7.96
N SER A 79 -19.25 10.91 9.14
CA SER A 79 -19.14 11.97 10.14
C SER A 79 -18.10 11.61 11.19
N ALA A 80 -17.57 12.61 11.88
CA ALA A 80 -16.65 12.43 13.00
C ALA A 80 -17.15 11.35 13.99
N GLY A 81 -16.46 10.23 14.09
CA GLY A 81 -16.84 9.11 14.96
C GLY A 81 -18.13 8.35 14.57
N SER A 82 -18.72 8.58 13.39
CA SER A 82 -19.95 7.94 12.92
C SER A 82 -19.90 7.57 11.44
N PRO A 83 -20.32 6.35 11.02
CA PRO A 83 -20.94 5.29 11.83
C PRO A 83 -19.99 4.69 12.86
N MET A 84 -20.56 4.23 13.99
CA MET A 84 -19.78 3.59 15.04
C MET A 84 -19.55 2.13 14.66
N VAL A 85 -18.28 1.75 14.50
CA VAL A 85 -17.87 0.36 14.26
C VAL A 85 -17.20 -0.15 15.53
N PRO A 86 -17.61 -1.31 16.07
CA PRO A 86 -16.96 -1.92 17.23
C PRO A 86 -15.46 -2.05 17.00
N ARG A 87 -14.68 -1.81 18.05
CA ARG A 87 -13.22 -1.74 17.92
C ARG A 87 -12.64 -3.09 17.53
N GLU A 88 -13.28 -4.16 17.95
CA GLU A 88 -12.92 -5.56 17.74
C GLU A 88 -13.00 -5.95 16.25
N GLU A 89 -13.86 -5.27 15.48
CA GLU A 89 -13.97 -5.46 14.03
C GLU A 89 -12.84 -4.75 13.26
N LEU A 90 -12.16 -3.81 13.91
CA LEU A 90 -11.07 -3.05 13.34
C LEU A 90 -9.73 -3.66 13.76
N PHE A 91 -9.03 -4.25 12.79
CA PHE A 91 -7.70 -4.85 12.98
C PHE A 91 -6.61 -3.78 13.20
N TRP A 92 -6.63 -3.13 14.37
CA TRP A 92 -5.70 -2.08 14.73
C TRP A 92 -4.26 -2.59 14.85
N LYS A 93 -3.33 -1.90 14.20
CA LYS A 93 -1.89 -2.11 14.31
C LYS A 93 -1.19 -0.80 14.66
N LYS A 94 -0.16 -0.85 15.50
CA LYS A 94 0.60 0.35 15.85
C LYS A 94 1.48 0.76 14.67
N ILE A 95 1.50 2.05 14.31
CA ILE A 95 2.29 2.52 13.16
C ILE A 95 3.79 2.19 13.31
N SER A 96 4.30 2.20 14.55
CA SER A 96 5.69 1.83 14.83
C SER A 96 6.04 0.40 14.44
N ASP A 97 5.07 -0.51 14.42
CA ASP A 97 5.30 -1.93 14.15
C ASP A 97 5.59 -2.16 12.66
N PHE A 98 5.09 -1.28 11.78
CA PHE A 98 5.38 -1.34 10.34
C PHE A 98 6.82 -0.91 9.99
N LYS A 99 7.53 -0.25 10.90
CA LYS A 99 8.91 0.23 10.67
C LYS A 99 9.99 -0.82 10.95
N ARG A 100 9.62 -2.08 11.26
CA ARG A 100 10.52 -3.04 11.91
C ARG A 100 10.84 -4.32 11.13
N GLU A 101 10.70 -4.33 9.81
CA GLU A 101 11.40 -5.32 8.97
C GLU A 101 12.52 -4.62 8.21
N PRO A 102 13.78 -4.63 8.71
CA PRO A 102 14.89 -4.45 7.80
C PRO A 102 14.77 -5.57 6.77
N ALA A 103 14.65 -5.21 5.49
CA ALA A 103 14.70 -6.17 4.41
C ALA A 103 15.90 -7.09 4.67
N LYS A 104 15.64 -8.37 4.95
CA LYS A 104 16.68 -9.37 5.03
C LYS A 104 17.17 -9.53 3.59
N VAL A 105 18.12 -8.69 3.18
CA VAL A 105 18.83 -8.86 1.93
C VAL A 105 19.73 -10.07 2.13
N GLU A 106 19.17 -11.27 1.89
CA GLU A 106 20.00 -12.43 1.59
C GLU A 106 20.66 -12.14 0.25
N VAL A 107 21.87 -11.54 0.31
CA VAL A 107 22.76 -11.48 -0.84
C VAL A 107 23.15 -12.92 -1.13
N ALA A 108 22.51 -13.53 -2.13
CA ALA A 108 22.96 -14.81 -2.65
C ALA A 108 24.45 -14.66 -3.03
N PRO A 109 25.34 -15.57 -2.60
CA PRO A 109 26.72 -15.54 -3.06
C PRO A 109 26.72 -15.63 -4.58
N LEU A 110 27.43 -14.71 -5.22
CA LEU A 110 27.60 -14.70 -6.67
C LEU A 110 28.31 -16.02 -7.05
N GLU A 111 27.57 -16.98 -7.60
CA GLU A 111 28.17 -18.17 -8.20
C GLU A 111 28.84 -17.73 -9.51
N ILE A 112 30.11 -17.36 -9.44
CA ILE A 112 30.91 -17.11 -10.63
C ILE A 112 31.10 -18.46 -11.34
N PRO A 113 30.58 -18.65 -12.57
CA PRO A 113 30.76 -19.90 -13.28
C PRO A 113 32.26 -20.17 -13.50
N LEU A 114 32.71 -21.38 -13.18
CA LEU A 114 34.12 -21.83 -13.22
C LEU A 114 34.83 -21.60 -14.57
N GLN A 115 34.06 -21.41 -15.65
CA GLN A 115 34.59 -21.09 -16.98
C GLN A 115 35.11 -19.65 -17.07
N LEU A 116 34.56 -18.71 -16.29
CA LEU A 116 34.97 -17.32 -16.28
C LEU A 116 36.31 -17.11 -15.56
N THR A 117 36.59 -17.89 -14.50
CA THR A 117 37.88 -17.87 -13.79
C THR A 117 39.03 -18.37 -14.66
N LYS A 118 38.80 -19.40 -15.49
CA LYS A 118 39.82 -19.91 -16.44
C LYS A 118 40.19 -18.87 -17.50
N ALA A 119 39.22 -18.11 -18.01
CA ALA A 119 39.47 -17.08 -19.01
C ALA A 119 40.31 -15.91 -18.45
N ILE A 120 40.05 -15.49 -17.21
CA ILE A 120 40.77 -14.39 -16.56
C ILE A 120 42.23 -14.80 -16.24
N LEU A 121 42.44 -16.03 -15.73
CA LEU A 121 43.79 -16.55 -15.46
C LEU A 121 44.63 -16.74 -16.73
N ALA A 122 44.01 -17.16 -17.85
CA ALA A 122 44.71 -17.28 -19.13
C ALA A 122 45.17 -15.93 -19.69
N PHE A 123 44.38 -14.87 -19.49
CA PHE A 123 44.74 -13.52 -19.96
C PHE A 123 45.91 -12.93 -19.16
N ILE A 124 45.93 -13.12 -17.83
CA ILE A 124 47.03 -12.66 -16.98
C ILE A 124 48.32 -13.47 -17.24
N GLY A 125 48.22 -14.80 -17.39
CA GLY A 125 49.37 -15.66 -17.68
C GLY A 125 50.00 -15.43 -19.06
N GLY A 126 49.18 -15.17 -20.08
CA GLY A 126 49.66 -14.92 -21.45
C GLY A 126 50.40 -13.58 -21.60
N THR A 127 49.98 -12.56 -20.86
CA THR A 127 50.59 -11.22 -20.96
C THR A 127 51.97 -11.17 -20.31
N VAL A 128 52.22 -11.96 -19.25
CA VAL A 128 53.52 -12.05 -18.58
C VAL A 128 54.56 -12.79 -19.45
N LEU A 129 54.15 -13.80 -20.22
CA LEU A 129 55.04 -14.57 -21.10
C LEU A 129 55.52 -13.76 -22.32
N ILE A 130 54.69 -12.87 -22.86
CA ILE A 130 55.08 -12.00 -23.99
C ILE A 130 56.09 -10.94 -23.55
N ILE A 131 55.98 -10.39 -22.33
CA ILE A 131 56.88 -9.36 -21.82
C ILE A 131 58.28 -9.95 -21.48
N LEU A 132 58.38 -11.20 -21.05
CA LEU A 132 59.65 -11.87 -20.74
C LEU A 132 60.44 -12.35 -21.98
N SER A 133 59.78 -12.54 -23.14
CA SER A 133 60.45 -13.01 -24.36
C SER A 133 61.20 -11.93 -25.17
N ARG A 134 61.00 -10.64 -24.84
CA ARG A 134 61.63 -9.50 -25.53
C ARG A 134 62.92 -8.97 -24.89
N ARG A 135 63.42 -9.59 -23.82
CA ARG A 135 64.74 -9.29 -23.23
C ARG A 135 65.72 -10.42 -23.54
N ARG A 136 66.20 -10.48 -24.78
CA ARG A 136 67.53 -11.01 -25.14
C ARG A 136 68.09 -10.16 -26.25
#